data_AF-A0A970CR36-F1
#
_entry.id   AF-A0A970CR36-F1
#
_cell.length_a   1.000
_cell.length_b   1.000
_cell.length_c   1.000
_cell.angle_alpha   90.00
_cell.angle_beta   90.00
_cell.angle_gamma   90.00
#
_symmetry.space_group_name_H-M   'P 1'
#
loop_
_entity.id
_entity.type
_entity.pdbx_description
1 polymer ?
#
loop_
_entity_poly.entity_id
_entity_poly.type
_entity_poly.pdbx_seq_one_letter_code
_entity_poly.pdbx_strand_id
1 'polypeptide(L)'
;MKKLATVITISFCCFILLSSCEKNKNTQTPFPPAVEESEESTDVDLPPVVMVDGRLYMDMGYVNSSVTCGTADGEITSSVDSSKIPEKDNESNFGTGYEYQLWDTAHINVKINDKWIIFQDIAISSWTIPDCVAHFTAEVTKIQGDSLLVTVTENPDKIDWLLGELIKPVRLPIDNLDYSKDGKTVTAEGLKGCKVEVWFDGTLENGDPETSYPAEPGQIYKIRVIED
;
A
#
# COMPACT_ATOMS: atom_id res chain seq x y z
N MET A 1 -3.31 55.97 1.89
CA MET A 1 -4.32 57.04 1.64
C MET A 1 -5.13 56.67 0.39
N LYS A 2 -6.39 57.10 0.31
CA LYS A 2 -7.41 56.62 -0.63
C LYS A 2 -7.20 57.13 -2.06
N LYS A 3 -7.57 56.33 -3.08
CA LYS A 3 -8.26 56.81 -4.30
C LYS A 3 -9.29 55.80 -4.83
N LEU A 4 -10.56 56.08 -4.52
CA LEU A 4 -11.73 55.83 -5.39
C LEU A 4 -11.57 56.64 -6.70
N ALA A 5 -12.30 56.46 -7.81
CA ALA A 5 -13.37 55.53 -8.23
C ALA A 5 -13.21 55.31 -9.76
N THR A 6 -14.04 54.52 -10.46
CA THR A 6 -15.28 55.03 -11.10
C THR A 6 -16.07 53.87 -11.70
N VAL A 7 -17.39 53.85 -11.49
CA VAL A 7 -18.34 52.94 -12.17
C VAL A 7 -18.94 53.68 -13.38
N ILE A 8 -19.07 52.99 -14.52
CA ILE A 8 -19.83 53.50 -15.67
C ILE A 8 -20.96 52.52 -15.96
N THR A 9 -22.18 52.92 -15.63
CA THR A 9 -23.42 52.25 -16.03
C THR A 9 -23.94 52.94 -17.28
N ILE A 10 -24.19 52.19 -18.37
CA ILE A 10 -24.89 52.70 -19.55
C ILE A 10 -26.21 51.94 -19.68
N SER A 11 -27.28 52.70 -19.92
CA SER A 11 -28.66 52.26 -19.84
C SER A 11 -29.37 52.46 -21.19
N PHE A 12 -30.37 51.62 -21.43
CA PHE A 12 -31.50 51.84 -22.33
C PHE A 12 -31.23 52.01 -23.84
N CYS A 13 -31.85 51.12 -24.64
CA CYS A 13 -33.01 51.56 -25.42
C CYS A 13 -33.84 50.37 -25.94
N CYS A 14 -35.13 50.37 -25.65
CA CYS A 14 -36.10 49.50 -26.30
C CYS A 14 -36.30 49.95 -27.76
N PHE A 15 -36.38 49.00 -28.69
CA PHE A 15 -37.19 49.16 -29.90
C PHE A 15 -38.19 48.01 -30.01
N ILE A 16 -39.46 48.37 -29.96
CA ILE A 16 -40.60 47.47 -30.12
C ILE A 16 -40.94 47.43 -31.61
N LEU A 17 -41.10 46.23 -32.18
CA LEU A 17 -41.91 46.03 -33.38
C LEU A 17 -42.91 44.89 -33.13
N LEU A 18 -44.20 45.23 -33.18
CA LEU A 18 -45.33 44.31 -33.17
C LEU A 18 -45.77 44.03 -34.61
N SER A 19 -46.08 42.77 -34.97
CA SER A 19 -46.86 42.37 -36.15
C SER A 19 -47.35 40.91 -36.06
N SER A 20 -48.33 40.51 -36.88
CA SER A 20 -49.03 39.20 -36.85
C SER A 20 -49.47 38.78 -38.28
N CYS A 21 -50.03 37.60 -38.59
CA CYS A 21 -50.65 36.50 -37.82
C CYS A 21 -50.44 35.16 -38.60
N GLU A 22 -50.97 33.96 -38.29
CA GLU A 22 -51.93 33.52 -37.27
C GLU A 22 -51.58 32.13 -36.68
N LYS A 23 -51.60 31.04 -37.47
CA LYS A 23 -51.50 29.63 -37.01
C LYS A 23 -50.85 28.67 -38.02
N ASN A 24 -50.19 27.63 -37.47
CA ASN A 24 -50.47 26.19 -37.70
C ASN A 24 -49.29 25.28 -38.20
N LYS A 25 -49.24 24.06 -37.63
CA LYS A 25 -48.56 22.81 -38.08
C LYS A 25 -47.02 22.74 -38.16
N ASN A 26 -46.44 22.27 -37.04
CA ASN A 26 -45.42 21.20 -36.91
C ASN A 26 -44.71 20.70 -38.19
N THR A 27 -43.39 20.94 -38.32
CA THR A 27 -42.40 20.01 -38.94
C THR A 27 -40.96 20.34 -38.47
N GLN A 28 -40.38 19.43 -37.66
CA GLN A 28 -38.97 18.97 -37.58
C GLN A 28 -37.72 19.93 -37.61
N THR A 29 -36.77 19.67 -36.67
CA THR A 29 -35.33 20.09 -36.61
C THR A 29 -34.98 21.59 -36.47
N PRO A 30 -33.73 21.99 -36.07
CA PRO A 30 -32.57 21.23 -35.57
C PRO A 30 -31.98 21.74 -34.22
N PHE A 31 -31.06 20.99 -33.60
CA PHE A 31 -29.91 21.53 -32.85
C PHE A 31 -28.73 20.54 -32.88
N PRO A 32 -27.47 20.99 -33.03
CA PRO A 32 -26.29 20.12 -32.93
C PRO A 32 -26.02 19.71 -31.47
N PRO A 33 -25.34 18.58 -31.22
CA PRO A 33 -24.94 18.22 -29.86
C PRO A 33 -23.98 19.29 -29.32
N ALA A 34 -24.20 19.70 -28.07
CA ALA A 34 -23.16 20.38 -27.31
C ALA A 34 -21.95 19.45 -27.21
N VAL A 35 -20.75 20.04 -27.29
CA VAL A 35 -19.50 19.29 -27.13
C VAL A 35 -19.52 18.69 -25.73
N GLU A 36 -19.54 17.36 -25.64
CA GLU A 36 -19.24 16.67 -24.38
C GLU A 36 -17.79 16.99 -24.06
N GLU A 37 -17.60 17.82 -23.05
CA GLU A 37 -16.30 18.09 -22.44
C GLU A 37 -15.89 16.79 -21.73
N SER A 38 -15.18 15.94 -22.47
CA SER A 38 -14.60 14.72 -21.94
C SER A 38 -13.56 15.10 -20.91
N GLU A 39 -13.98 15.13 -19.64
CA GLU A 39 -13.06 15.14 -18.50
C GLU A 39 -12.21 13.88 -18.61
N GLU A 40 -11.01 14.04 -19.18
CA GLU A 40 -9.95 13.04 -19.18
C GLU A 40 -9.43 12.93 -17.75
N SER A 41 -10.21 12.27 -16.90
CA SER A 41 -9.83 11.96 -15.53
C SER A 41 -8.58 11.10 -15.59
N THR A 42 -7.44 11.67 -15.20
CA THR A 42 -6.20 10.92 -15.02
C THR A 42 -6.44 9.91 -13.91
N ASP A 43 -6.69 8.67 -14.35
CA ASP A 43 -7.05 7.54 -13.49
C ASP A 43 -5.85 7.17 -12.63
N VAL A 44 -5.86 7.68 -11.40
CA VAL A 44 -4.87 7.33 -10.37
C VAL A 44 -5.52 6.31 -9.45
N ASP A 45 -5.20 5.04 -9.70
CA ASP A 45 -5.57 3.94 -8.83
C ASP A 45 -5.26 4.29 -7.37
N LEU A 46 -6.26 4.15 -6.50
CA LEU A 46 -6.02 4.23 -5.06
C LEU A 46 -5.26 2.97 -4.61
N PRO A 47 -4.50 3.04 -3.50
CA PRO A 47 -4.03 1.83 -2.83
C PRO A 47 -5.20 0.85 -2.57
N PRO A 48 -4.94 -0.46 -2.44
CA PRO A 48 -6.00 -1.42 -2.13
C PRO A 48 -6.70 -1.08 -0.81
N VAL A 49 -8.03 -0.93 -0.86
CA VAL A 49 -8.91 -0.59 0.25
C VAL A 49 -10.13 -1.51 0.23
N VAL A 50 -10.56 -1.95 1.41
CA VAL A 50 -11.78 -2.73 1.64
C VAL A 50 -12.58 -2.13 2.81
N MET A 51 -13.91 -2.19 2.73
CA MET A 51 -14.78 -1.88 3.88
C MET A 51 -15.28 -3.18 4.54
N VAL A 52 -15.10 -3.30 5.86
CA VAL A 52 -15.56 -4.42 6.69
C VAL A 52 -16.09 -3.86 8.02
N ASP A 53 -17.26 -4.34 8.47
CA ASP A 53 -17.93 -3.92 9.71
C ASP A 53 -18.01 -2.38 9.90
N GLY A 54 -18.30 -1.65 8.83
CA GLY A 54 -18.43 -0.19 8.79
C GLY A 54 -17.10 0.58 8.85
N ARG A 55 -15.96 -0.10 8.71
CA ARG A 55 -14.62 0.48 8.76
C ARG A 55 -13.88 0.28 7.45
N LEU A 56 -13.04 1.25 7.09
CA LEU A 56 -12.17 1.17 5.91
C LEU A 56 -10.78 0.72 6.33
N TYR A 57 -10.29 -0.33 5.69
CA TYR A 57 -8.96 -0.90 5.87
C TYR A 57 -8.15 -0.73 4.57
N MET A 58 -6.91 -0.27 4.67
CA MET A 58 -6.01 -0.05 3.54
C MET A 58 -4.76 -0.94 3.67
N ASP A 59 -4.30 -1.47 2.55
CA ASP A 59 -3.14 -2.37 2.45
C ASP A 59 -1.86 -1.73 3.04
N MET A 60 -1.15 -2.47 3.88
CA MET A 60 0.16 -2.07 4.44
C MET A 60 1.34 -2.56 3.58
N GLY A 61 1.14 -3.46 2.63
CA GLY A 61 2.18 -4.12 1.84
C GLY A 61 2.94 -5.23 2.59
N TYR A 62 2.46 -5.66 3.76
CA TYR A 62 3.12 -6.64 4.61
C TYR A 62 2.34 -7.96 4.70
N VAL A 63 3.08 -9.07 4.75
CA VAL A 63 2.52 -10.42 5.00
C VAL A 63 2.48 -10.68 6.51
N ASN A 64 1.34 -11.18 6.98
CA ASN A 64 1.20 -11.72 8.33
C ASN A 64 1.77 -13.16 8.37
N SER A 65 3.04 -13.26 8.77
CA SER A 65 3.75 -14.54 8.93
C SER A 65 3.34 -15.31 10.20
N SER A 66 2.39 -14.81 10.99
CA SER A 66 1.91 -15.42 12.24
C SER A 66 0.57 -16.16 12.10
N VAL A 67 -0.07 -16.15 10.91
CA VAL A 67 -1.36 -16.84 10.70
C VAL A 67 -1.15 -18.35 10.62
N THR A 68 -1.73 -19.10 11.56
CA THR A 68 -1.53 -20.55 11.68
C THR A 68 -2.75 -21.42 11.38
N CYS A 69 -3.98 -20.89 11.33
CA CYS A 69 -5.17 -21.70 11.03
C CYS A 69 -6.36 -20.98 10.36
N GLY A 70 -6.18 -20.58 9.09
CA GLY A 70 -6.99 -21.05 7.95
C GLY A 70 -8.54 -21.06 7.95
N THR A 71 -9.25 -20.45 8.90
CA THR A 71 -10.71 -20.22 8.80
C THR A 71 -10.96 -18.75 8.53
N ALA A 72 -11.55 -18.43 7.37
CA ALA A 72 -11.94 -17.06 7.06
C ALA A 72 -13.11 -16.60 7.96
N ASP A 73 -13.07 -15.35 8.42
CA ASP A 73 -14.20 -14.72 9.12
C ASP A 73 -15.25 -14.20 8.12
N GLY A 74 -14.82 -13.88 6.89
CA GLY A 74 -15.69 -13.50 5.79
C GLY A 74 -14.98 -13.49 4.43
N GLU A 75 -15.69 -13.00 3.41
CA GLU A 75 -15.22 -12.89 2.02
C GLU A 75 -15.61 -11.53 1.44
N ILE A 76 -14.74 -10.93 0.62
CA ILE A 76 -15.04 -9.72 -0.16
C ILE A 76 -15.95 -10.10 -1.33
N THR A 77 -17.21 -9.65 -1.30
CA THR A 77 -18.28 -10.12 -2.21
C THR A 77 -18.68 -9.10 -3.29
N SER A 78 -18.27 -7.83 -3.17
CA SER A 78 -18.47 -6.81 -4.21
C SER A 78 -17.22 -5.97 -4.43
N SER A 79 -17.17 -5.26 -5.55
CA SER A 79 -16.09 -4.32 -5.84
C SER A 79 -16.57 -3.04 -6.51
N VAL A 80 -15.89 -1.95 -6.18
CA VAL A 80 -15.94 -0.69 -6.93
C VAL A 80 -14.77 -0.62 -7.92
N ASP A 81 -14.69 0.49 -8.65
CA ASP A 81 -13.57 0.85 -9.49
C ASP A 81 -12.30 1.13 -8.64
N SER A 82 -11.10 0.87 -9.16
CA SER A 82 -9.84 1.01 -8.42
C SER A 82 -9.55 2.44 -7.96
N SER A 83 -10.07 3.45 -8.68
CA SER A 83 -10.02 4.87 -8.30
C SER A 83 -10.96 5.26 -7.15
N LYS A 84 -11.83 4.35 -6.66
CA LYS A 84 -12.91 4.66 -5.71
C LYS A 84 -12.71 4.02 -4.35
N ILE A 85 -13.19 4.72 -3.32
CA ILE A 85 -13.27 4.19 -1.95
C ILE A 85 -14.55 3.34 -1.85
N PRO A 86 -14.49 2.13 -1.28
CA PRO A 86 -15.68 1.31 -1.00
C PRO A 86 -16.68 2.01 -0.05
N GLU A 87 -17.98 1.78 -0.23
CA GLU A 87 -19.04 2.41 0.58
C GLU A 87 -19.95 1.40 1.30
N LYS A 88 -19.69 0.09 1.14
CA LYS A 88 -20.49 -1.01 1.73
C LYS A 88 -19.60 -2.07 2.34
N ASP A 89 -20.08 -2.76 3.36
CA ASP A 89 -19.38 -3.92 3.92
C ASP A 89 -19.16 -5.01 2.86
N ASN A 90 -17.97 -5.61 2.89
CA ASN A 90 -17.47 -6.62 1.95
C ASN A 90 -17.32 -6.10 0.51
N GLU A 91 -17.13 -4.80 0.36
CA GLU A 91 -16.80 -4.12 -0.91
C GLU A 91 -15.32 -3.68 -0.91
N SER A 92 -14.61 -3.90 -2.02
CA SER A 92 -13.22 -3.44 -2.21
C SER A 92 -13.01 -2.68 -3.51
N ASN A 93 -11.86 -2.01 -3.66
CA ASN A 93 -11.42 -1.44 -4.95
C ASN A 93 -10.46 -2.36 -5.72
N PHE A 94 -10.20 -3.58 -5.24
CA PHE A 94 -9.20 -4.53 -5.79
C PHE A 94 -9.77 -5.90 -6.20
N GLY A 95 -11.10 -6.07 -6.16
CA GLY A 95 -11.83 -7.24 -6.67
C GLY A 95 -12.70 -7.95 -5.64
N THR A 96 -12.99 -9.23 -5.90
CA THR A 96 -13.92 -10.07 -5.11
C THR A 96 -13.38 -11.50 -4.97
N GLY A 97 -13.97 -12.29 -4.07
CA GLY A 97 -13.58 -13.67 -3.80
C GLY A 97 -12.35 -13.81 -2.90
N TYR A 98 -11.93 -12.74 -2.24
CA TYR A 98 -10.84 -12.77 -1.27
C TYR A 98 -11.38 -13.08 0.14
N GLU A 99 -10.87 -14.16 0.74
CA GLU A 99 -11.08 -14.49 2.15
C GLU A 99 -10.41 -13.42 3.04
N TYR A 100 -11.05 -13.03 4.15
CA TYR A 100 -10.43 -12.18 5.16
C TYR A 100 -10.59 -12.74 6.58
N GLN A 101 -9.71 -12.28 7.48
CA GLN A 101 -9.72 -12.56 8.92
C GLN A 101 -9.60 -11.26 9.71
N LEU A 102 -10.38 -11.14 10.79
CA LEU A 102 -10.19 -10.09 11.78
C LEU A 102 -8.97 -10.44 12.65
N TRP A 103 -8.02 -9.52 12.79
CA TRP A 103 -6.77 -9.81 13.50
C TRP A 103 -6.70 -9.15 14.88
N ASP A 104 -6.88 -7.83 14.92
CA ASP A 104 -6.94 -7.05 16.15
C ASP A 104 -7.83 -5.81 15.97
N THR A 105 -7.77 -4.84 16.88
CA THR A 105 -8.62 -3.64 16.83
C THR A 105 -8.31 -2.67 15.68
N ALA A 106 -7.13 -2.81 15.08
CA ALA A 106 -6.56 -1.95 14.04
C ALA A 106 -6.32 -2.69 12.71
N HIS A 107 -6.20 -4.01 12.70
CA HIS A 107 -5.83 -4.78 11.50
C HIS A 107 -6.83 -5.88 11.13
N ILE A 108 -6.94 -6.12 9.82
CA ILE A 108 -7.47 -7.36 9.23
C ILE A 108 -6.40 -7.99 8.33
N ASN A 109 -6.51 -9.28 8.07
CA ASN A 109 -5.72 -9.96 7.06
C ASN A 109 -6.61 -10.31 5.86
N VAL A 110 -6.20 -9.99 4.65
CA VAL A 110 -6.88 -10.39 3.39
C VAL A 110 -5.99 -11.39 2.65
N LYS A 111 -6.56 -12.52 2.23
CA LYS A 111 -5.81 -13.58 1.55
C LYS A 111 -5.68 -13.28 0.05
N ILE A 112 -4.49 -12.90 -0.37
CA ILE A 112 -4.17 -12.52 -1.75
C ILE A 112 -2.98 -13.36 -2.22
N ASN A 113 -3.12 -14.05 -3.35
CA ASN A 113 -2.08 -14.95 -3.91
C ASN A 113 -1.51 -15.94 -2.88
N ASP A 114 -2.41 -16.60 -2.13
CA ASP A 114 -2.13 -17.54 -1.03
C ASP A 114 -1.31 -16.97 0.15
N LYS A 115 -1.09 -15.65 0.22
CA LYS A 115 -0.50 -14.95 1.36
C LYS A 115 -1.57 -14.14 2.11
N TRP A 116 -1.46 -14.09 3.44
CA TRP A 116 -2.29 -13.22 4.28
C TRP A 116 -1.66 -11.82 4.35
N ILE A 117 -2.23 -10.87 3.63
CA ILE A 117 -1.76 -9.48 3.55
C ILE A 117 -2.44 -8.64 4.63
N ILE A 118 -1.67 -7.83 5.36
CA ILE A 118 -2.18 -7.00 6.45
C ILE A 118 -2.76 -5.70 5.88
N PHE A 119 -4.01 -5.41 6.25
CA PHE A 119 -4.65 -4.11 6.00
C PHE A 119 -4.93 -3.41 7.33
N GLN A 120 -4.64 -2.12 7.42
CA GLN A 120 -4.82 -1.29 8.62
C GLN A 120 -6.04 -0.37 8.50
N ASP A 121 -6.81 -0.26 9.58
CA ASP A 121 -7.92 0.68 9.74
C ASP A 121 -7.40 2.11 9.52
N ILE A 122 -7.93 2.81 8.52
CA ILE A 122 -7.43 4.13 8.11
C ILE A 122 -7.63 5.22 9.18
N ALA A 123 -8.43 4.96 10.22
CA ALA A 123 -8.55 5.84 11.37
C ALA A 123 -7.29 5.80 12.27
N ILE A 124 -6.42 4.80 12.12
CA ILE A 124 -5.17 4.66 12.86
C ILE A 124 -4.04 5.39 12.12
N SER A 125 -3.45 6.40 12.77
CA SER A 125 -2.41 7.24 12.19
C SER A 125 -0.98 6.72 12.34
N SER A 126 -0.76 5.64 13.09
CA SER A 126 0.55 5.00 13.27
C SER A 126 0.72 3.88 12.25
N TRP A 127 1.58 4.08 11.24
CA TRP A 127 1.86 3.12 10.17
C TRP A 127 3.21 2.42 10.42
N THR A 128 3.29 1.70 11.54
CA THR A 128 4.45 0.90 11.96
C THR A 128 4.32 -0.54 11.49
N ILE A 129 5.43 -1.20 11.15
CA ILE A 129 5.43 -2.62 10.77
C ILE A 129 4.83 -3.44 11.94
N PRO A 130 3.74 -4.21 11.74
CA PRO A 130 3.09 -4.95 12.83
C PRO A 130 3.91 -6.13 13.36
N ASP A 131 3.77 -6.44 14.65
CA ASP A 131 4.45 -7.55 15.37
C ASP A 131 4.16 -8.97 14.82
N CYS A 132 3.25 -9.10 13.85
CA CYS A 132 2.93 -10.36 13.17
C CYS A 132 3.71 -10.57 11.86
N VAL A 133 4.43 -9.56 11.37
CA VAL A 133 5.38 -9.65 10.26
C VAL A 133 6.66 -10.35 10.76
N ALA A 134 7.19 -11.29 9.98
CA ALA A 134 8.42 -11.99 10.32
C ALA A 134 9.61 -11.00 10.40
N HIS A 135 10.39 -11.12 11.46
CA HIS A 135 11.60 -10.33 11.64
C HIS A 135 12.64 -11.08 12.49
N PHE A 136 13.91 -10.70 12.37
CA PHE A 136 15.00 -11.24 13.20
C PHE A 136 16.12 -10.21 13.41
N THR A 137 16.91 -10.38 14.47
CA THR A 137 18.15 -9.64 14.70
C THR A 137 19.34 -10.48 14.26
N ALA A 138 20.30 -9.88 13.56
CA ALA A 138 21.52 -10.55 13.10
C ALA A 138 22.77 -9.67 13.20
N GLU A 139 23.94 -10.27 13.33
CA GLU A 139 25.24 -9.59 13.25
C GLU A 139 25.81 -9.67 11.82
N VAL A 140 26.26 -8.55 11.27
CA VAL A 140 26.88 -8.49 9.94
C VAL A 140 28.30 -9.06 9.99
N THR A 141 28.48 -10.30 9.55
CA THR A 141 29.79 -10.98 9.57
C THR A 141 30.68 -10.59 8.40
N LYS A 142 30.11 -10.27 7.23
CA LYS A 142 30.87 -9.93 6.01
C LYS A 142 30.04 -9.10 5.04
N ILE A 143 30.70 -8.23 4.28
CA ILE A 143 30.12 -7.48 3.16
C ILE A 143 30.61 -8.14 1.85
N GLN A 144 29.73 -8.31 0.86
CA GLN A 144 30.03 -8.94 -0.43
C GLN A 144 29.35 -8.19 -1.59
N GLY A 145 30.04 -7.18 -2.14
CA GLY A 145 29.42 -6.27 -3.10
C GLY A 145 28.21 -5.60 -2.46
N ASP A 146 27.08 -5.60 -3.17
CA ASP A 146 25.82 -4.98 -2.74
C ASP A 146 24.98 -5.92 -1.85
N SER A 147 25.65 -6.70 -0.99
CA SER A 147 25.00 -7.61 -0.05
C SER A 147 25.75 -7.75 1.28
N LEU A 148 25.00 -7.91 2.35
CA LEU A 148 25.48 -8.33 3.65
C LEU A 148 25.40 -9.87 3.74
N LEU A 149 26.40 -10.50 4.36
CA LEU A 149 26.22 -11.78 5.03
C LEU A 149 26.09 -11.53 6.53
N VAL A 150 25.04 -12.08 7.12
CA VAL A 150 24.71 -11.93 8.53
C VAL A 150 24.55 -13.29 9.20
N THR A 151 24.79 -13.35 10.50
CA THR A 151 24.45 -14.52 11.33
C THR A 151 23.31 -14.10 12.25
N VAL A 152 22.20 -14.85 12.24
CA VAL A 152 21.06 -14.58 13.14
C VAL A 152 21.53 -14.71 14.59
N THR A 153 21.30 -13.67 15.39
CA THR A 153 21.69 -13.60 16.81
C THR A 153 20.50 -13.69 17.74
N GLU A 154 19.34 -13.16 17.33
CA GLU A 154 18.09 -13.23 18.08
C GLU A 154 16.97 -13.59 17.10
N ASN A 155 16.28 -14.68 17.40
CA ASN A 155 15.17 -15.19 16.61
C ASN A 155 13.90 -15.12 17.48
N PRO A 156 12.84 -14.39 17.08
CA PRO A 156 11.61 -14.35 17.86
C PRO A 156 10.85 -15.67 17.73
N ASP A 157 10.34 -16.19 18.86
CA ASP A 157 9.65 -17.49 18.99
C ASP A 157 8.60 -17.78 17.89
N LYS A 158 7.95 -16.74 17.36
CA LYS A 158 6.93 -16.84 16.31
C LYS A 158 7.45 -17.42 14.98
N ILE A 159 8.74 -17.32 14.71
CA ILE A 159 9.39 -17.86 13.49
C ILE A 159 10.49 -18.87 13.80
N ASP A 160 10.45 -19.50 14.97
CA ASP A 160 11.40 -20.56 15.36
C ASP A 160 11.41 -21.74 14.37
N TRP A 161 10.24 -22.09 13.83
CA TRP A 161 10.09 -23.09 12.77
C TRP A 161 10.84 -22.78 11.46
N LEU A 162 11.22 -21.51 11.25
CA LEU A 162 11.86 -21.01 10.02
C LEU A 162 13.36 -20.76 10.19
N LEU A 163 13.80 -20.32 11.39
CA LEU A 163 15.17 -19.88 11.66
C LEU A 163 15.86 -20.59 12.85
N GLY A 164 15.13 -21.38 13.66
CA GLY A 164 15.64 -21.94 14.92
C GLY A 164 16.83 -22.90 14.78
N GLU A 165 16.91 -23.63 13.68
CA GLU A 165 18.05 -24.51 13.34
C GLU A 165 19.03 -23.89 12.33
N LEU A 166 18.92 -22.58 12.02
CA LEU A 166 19.69 -21.96 10.94
C LEU A 166 21.16 -21.70 11.33
N ILE A 167 22.00 -22.71 11.12
CA ILE A 167 23.45 -22.68 11.38
C ILE A 167 24.31 -21.97 10.30
N LYS A 168 23.69 -21.45 9.25
CA LYS A 168 24.37 -20.86 8.08
C LYS A 168 24.18 -19.34 8.01
N PRO A 169 25.07 -18.59 7.33
CA PRO A 169 24.85 -17.17 7.12
C PRO A 169 23.60 -16.93 6.25
N VAL A 170 22.88 -15.86 6.58
CA VAL A 170 21.82 -15.29 5.75
C VAL A 170 22.45 -14.21 4.85
N ARG A 171 22.04 -14.15 3.59
CA ARG A 171 22.42 -13.07 2.67
C ARG A 171 21.29 -12.06 2.54
N LEU A 172 21.63 -10.78 2.63
CA LEU A 172 20.70 -9.67 2.50
C LEU A 172 21.18 -8.71 1.39
N PRO A 173 20.39 -8.41 0.35
CA PRO A 173 20.68 -7.30 -0.55
C PRO A 173 20.56 -5.96 0.20
N ILE A 174 21.35 -4.96 -0.21
CA ILE A 174 21.35 -3.65 0.46
C ILE A 174 20.21 -2.72 0.00
N ASP A 175 19.39 -3.11 -0.97
CA ASP A 175 18.35 -2.24 -1.54
C ASP A 175 17.31 -1.79 -0.51
N ASN A 176 17.05 -2.61 0.51
CA ASN A 176 16.13 -2.33 1.63
C ASN A 176 16.84 -1.86 2.91
N LEU A 177 18.12 -1.47 2.82
CA LEU A 177 18.92 -1.02 3.95
C LEU A 177 18.67 0.46 4.28
N ASP A 178 17.98 0.68 5.40
CA ASP A 178 17.78 1.99 6.03
C ASP A 178 19.05 2.41 6.80
N TYR A 179 20.14 2.62 6.07
CA TYR A 179 21.40 3.13 6.60
C TYR A 179 22.17 3.96 5.56
N SER A 180 22.50 5.19 5.93
CA SER A 180 23.26 6.12 5.09
C SER A 180 24.13 7.04 5.94
N LYS A 181 25.44 7.06 5.67
CA LYS A 181 26.40 7.93 6.39
C LYS A 181 26.30 9.40 5.99
N ASP A 182 25.81 9.69 4.79
CA ASP A 182 25.66 11.03 4.22
C ASP A 182 24.19 11.49 4.13
N GLY A 183 23.26 10.64 4.58
CA GLY A 183 21.81 10.86 4.50
C GLY A 183 21.25 10.82 3.07
N LYS A 184 21.98 10.25 2.10
CA LYS A 184 21.63 10.24 0.67
C LYS A 184 21.95 8.94 -0.05
N THR A 185 23.06 8.31 0.30
CA THR A 185 23.61 7.12 -0.34
C THR A 185 23.50 5.95 0.62
N VAL A 186 22.75 4.92 0.25
CA VAL A 186 22.74 3.65 0.98
C VAL A 186 24.12 2.99 0.83
N THR A 187 24.71 2.52 1.93
CA THR A 187 26.05 1.91 1.89
C THR A 187 26.23 0.85 2.97
N ALA A 188 26.80 -0.31 2.61
CA ALA A 188 27.20 -1.33 3.57
C ALA A 188 28.55 -1.03 4.26
N GLU A 189 29.26 0.03 3.84
CA GLU A 189 30.63 0.28 4.29
C GLU A 189 30.70 0.48 5.81
N GLY A 190 31.51 -0.33 6.50
CA GLY A 190 31.71 -0.22 7.95
C GLY A 190 30.65 -0.92 8.80
N LEU A 191 29.63 -1.54 8.20
CA LEU A 191 28.61 -2.29 8.94
C LEU A 191 29.09 -3.63 9.50
N LYS A 192 30.31 -4.09 9.18
CA LYS A 192 30.83 -5.36 9.70
C LYS A 192 30.97 -5.33 11.23
N GLY A 193 30.29 -6.24 11.91
CA GLY A 193 30.20 -6.33 13.36
C GLY A 193 29.02 -5.54 13.96
N CYS A 194 28.29 -4.76 13.16
CA CYS A 194 27.06 -4.11 13.60
C CYS A 194 25.91 -5.13 13.65
N LYS A 195 24.96 -4.90 14.55
CA LYS A 195 23.67 -5.58 14.52
C LYS A 195 22.72 -4.93 13.51
N VAL A 196 21.89 -5.75 12.88
CA VAL A 196 20.78 -5.32 12.03
C VAL A 196 19.49 -6.03 12.45
N GLU A 197 18.38 -5.32 12.33
CA GLU A 197 17.01 -5.84 12.44
C GLU A 197 16.41 -5.94 11.04
N VAL A 198 15.85 -7.09 10.68
CA VAL A 198 15.37 -7.40 9.32
C VAL A 198 13.91 -7.79 9.38
N TRP A 199 13.04 -7.12 8.60
CA TRP A 199 11.64 -7.52 8.40
C TRP A 199 11.46 -8.08 6.99
N PHE A 200 10.72 -9.18 6.87
CA PHE A 200 10.50 -9.91 5.61
C PHE A 200 9.18 -10.68 5.62
N ASP A 201 8.81 -11.28 4.49
CA ASP A 201 7.52 -11.94 4.31
C ASP A 201 7.34 -13.30 5.02
N GLY A 202 8.36 -13.77 5.73
CA GLY A 202 8.35 -15.07 6.40
C GLY A 202 8.66 -16.26 5.50
N THR A 203 9.19 -16.04 4.30
CA THR A 203 9.72 -17.10 3.42
C THR A 203 11.25 -17.10 3.40
N LEU A 204 11.85 -18.28 3.25
CA LEU A 204 13.30 -18.47 3.28
C LEU A 204 13.72 -19.51 2.22
N GLU A 205 14.52 -19.07 1.25
CA GLU A 205 15.20 -19.94 0.30
C GLU A 205 16.55 -20.41 0.85
N ASN A 206 17.01 -21.58 0.40
CA ASN A 206 18.29 -22.18 0.81
C ASN A 206 18.47 -22.36 2.33
N GLY A 207 17.38 -22.37 3.12
CA GLY A 207 17.42 -22.58 4.58
C GLY A 207 17.92 -23.97 4.99
N ASP A 208 17.70 -24.99 4.16
CA ASP A 208 18.09 -26.39 4.39
C ASP A 208 19.60 -26.52 4.72
N PRO A 209 19.98 -27.09 5.88
CA PRO A 209 21.38 -27.17 6.31
C PRO A 209 22.29 -28.01 5.39
N GLU A 210 21.75 -28.87 4.52
CA GLU A 210 22.53 -29.65 3.56
C GLU A 210 23.07 -28.80 2.39
N THR A 211 22.48 -27.63 2.13
CA THR A 211 22.91 -26.74 1.03
C THR A 211 24.05 -25.81 1.43
N SER A 212 25.08 -25.71 0.58
CA SER A 212 26.26 -24.85 0.84
C SER A 212 26.03 -23.36 0.55
N TYR A 213 24.88 -22.99 0.01
CA TYR A 213 24.51 -21.60 -0.24
C TYR A 213 24.08 -20.91 1.07
N PRO A 214 24.30 -19.59 1.21
CA PRO A 214 23.65 -18.80 2.25
C PRO A 214 22.13 -18.94 2.16
N ALA A 215 21.43 -18.82 3.28
CA ALA A 215 19.98 -18.66 3.24
C ALA A 215 19.63 -17.27 2.69
N GLU A 216 18.55 -17.18 1.92
CA GLU A 216 18.10 -15.95 1.28
C GLU A 216 16.62 -15.73 1.66
N PRO A 217 16.26 -14.71 2.46
CA PRO A 217 14.87 -14.40 2.75
C PRO A 217 14.15 -13.99 1.46
N GLY A 218 12.84 -14.19 1.40
CA GLY A 218 12.01 -13.79 0.26
C GLY A 218 11.87 -12.27 0.13
N GLN A 219 10.64 -11.75 0.18
CA GLN A 219 10.45 -10.30 0.13
C GLN A 219 10.91 -9.67 1.45
N ILE A 220 12.07 -9.00 1.41
CA ILE A 220 12.55 -8.15 2.51
C ILE A 220 11.83 -6.80 2.42
N TYR A 221 11.26 -6.35 3.54
CA TYR A 221 10.57 -5.06 3.66
C TYR A 221 11.50 -3.96 4.15
N LYS A 222 12.39 -4.30 5.10
CA LYS A 222 13.29 -3.34 5.73
C LYS A 222 14.47 -4.05 6.38
N ILE A 223 15.65 -3.44 6.29
CA ILE A 223 16.82 -3.76 7.09
C ILE A 223 17.21 -2.47 7.82
N ARG A 224 17.27 -2.49 9.15
CA ARG A 224 17.66 -1.35 9.99
C ARG A 224 18.95 -1.68 10.72
N VAL A 225 19.90 -0.76 10.74
CA VAL A 225 21.09 -0.88 11.61
C VAL A 225 20.68 -0.51 13.04
N ILE A 226 21.09 -1.32 14.01
CA ILE A 226 20.91 -1.02 15.43
C ILE A 226 22.15 -0.25 15.90
N GLU A 227 21.95 0.98 16.37
CA GLU A 227 23.00 1.79 17.00
C GLU A 227 23.10 1.44 18.50
N ASP A 228 24.33 1.35 19.01
CA ASP A 228 24.66 1.08 20.43
C ASP A 228 24.64 2.36 21.31
#